data_AF-A0AAV4BDY1-F1
#
_entry.id   AF-A0AAV4BDY1-F1
#
_cell.length_a   1.000
_cell.length_b   1.000
_cell.length_c   1.000
_cell.angle_alpha   90.00
_cell.angle_beta   90.00
_cell.angle_gamma   90.00
#
_symmetry.space_group_name_H-M   'P 1'
#
loop_
_entity.id
_entity.type
_entity.pdbx_description
1 polymer ?
#
loop_
_entity_poly.entity_id
_entity_poly.type
_entity_poly.pdbx_seq_one_letter_code
_entity_poly.pdbx_strand_id
1 'polypeptide(L)'
;MVFRSDLCFQFHLFNSLQYEFDCSEVDSLPDVEFLIKGKKLSLSSKDYVVKEEASGTTTCYSGFFGRRRLTESSGSLWTLGQIFLRGFYTHFDKANHRIGFAKIRH
;
A
#
# COMPACT_ATOMS: atom_id res chain seq x y z
N MET A 1 -0.42 -11.05 14.64
CA MET A 1 -1.04 -9.77 14.26
C MET A 1 -0.96 -8.86 15.47
N VAL A 2 0.11 -8.07 15.57
CA VAL A 2 0.21 -7.03 16.61
C VAL A 2 -0.31 -5.77 15.94
N PHE A 3 -1.62 -5.53 16.05
CA PHE A 3 -2.13 -4.16 15.97
C PHE A 3 -1.84 -3.56 17.34
N ARG A 4 -0.65 -2.96 17.50
CA ARG A 4 -0.46 -2.00 18.59
C ARG A 4 -1.08 -0.69 18.14
N SER A 5 -2.16 -0.33 18.81
CA SER A 5 -2.92 0.92 18.68
C SER A 5 -2.09 2.18 18.91
N ASP A 6 -0.83 2.04 19.33
CA ASP A 6 0.09 3.16 19.60
C ASP A 6 0.95 3.55 18.38
N LEU A 7 0.82 2.86 17.24
CA LEU A 7 1.62 3.11 16.02
C LEU A 7 0.90 3.94 14.95
N CYS A 8 -0.27 4.52 15.27
CA CYS A 8 -1.02 5.40 14.35
C CYS A 8 -0.26 6.70 13.99
N PHE A 9 0.87 6.99 14.64
CA PHE A 9 1.62 8.24 14.50
C PHE A 9 3.09 8.09 14.10
N GLN A 10 3.48 7.03 13.39
CA GLN A 10 4.82 7.00 12.78
C GLN A 10 4.88 7.73 11.42
N PHE A 11 3.96 8.66 11.15
CA PHE A 11 4.01 9.52 9.96
C PHE A 11 5.28 10.41 9.93
N HIS A 12 5.83 10.77 11.09
CA HIS A 12 6.98 11.68 11.17
C HIS A 12 8.35 11.10 10.78
N LEU A 13 8.48 9.79 10.58
CA LEU A 13 9.77 9.16 10.18
C LEU A 13 9.85 8.79 8.68
N PHE A 14 8.81 9.08 7.89
CA PHE A 14 8.68 8.61 6.50
C PHE A 14 8.66 9.69 5.42
N ASN A 15 8.85 10.97 5.75
CA ASN A 15 8.69 12.06 4.76
C ASN A 15 9.70 12.05 3.61
N SER A 16 10.80 11.30 3.67
CA SER A 16 11.85 11.34 2.63
C SER A 16 11.73 10.25 1.55
N LEU A 17 10.75 9.35 1.62
CA LEU A 17 10.61 8.22 0.67
C LEU A 17 9.21 8.09 0.05
N GLN A 18 8.31 9.04 0.34
CA GLN A 18 7.00 9.12 -0.29
C GLN A 18 7.07 10.05 -1.51
N TYR A 19 6.38 9.67 -2.58
CA TYR A 19 6.31 10.49 -3.79
C TYR A 19 5.05 11.34 -3.74
N GLU A 20 5.23 12.66 -3.67
CA GLU A 20 4.19 13.67 -3.68
C GLU A 20 3.92 14.16 -5.11
N PHE A 21 2.65 14.37 -5.46
CA PHE A 21 2.24 14.86 -6.77
C PHE A 21 0.87 15.58 -6.72
N ASP A 22 0.49 16.24 -7.81
CA ASP A 22 -0.77 16.98 -7.90
C ASP A 22 -1.98 16.02 -7.92
N CYS A 23 -2.96 16.27 -7.05
CA CYS A 23 -4.16 15.45 -6.97
C CYS A 23 -5.04 15.44 -8.23
N SER A 24 -4.86 16.39 -9.14
CA SER A 24 -5.53 16.41 -10.45
C SER A 24 -5.04 15.29 -11.38
N GLU A 25 -3.85 14.74 -11.14
CA GLU A 25 -3.28 13.67 -11.97
C GLU A 25 -3.84 12.28 -11.63
N VAL A 26 -4.56 12.12 -10.51
CA VAL A 26 -4.98 10.80 -9.98
C VAL A 26 -5.77 9.97 -10.99
N ASP A 27 -6.70 10.58 -11.72
CA ASP A 27 -7.53 9.84 -12.70
C ASP A 27 -6.74 9.46 -13.97
N SER A 28 -5.55 10.02 -14.19
CA SER A 28 -4.66 9.69 -15.31
C SER A 28 -3.65 8.59 -14.98
N LEU A 29 -3.47 8.27 -13.70
CA LEU A 29 -2.50 7.28 -13.27
C LEU A 29 -2.93 5.86 -13.66
N PRO A 30 -1.99 4.98 -14.03
CA PRO A 30 -2.32 3.62 -14.44
C PRO A 30 -2.73 2.75 -13.25
N ASP A 31 -3.47 1.68 -13.54
CA ASP A 31 -3.70 0.61 -12.59
C ASP A 31 -2.39 -0.14 -12.30
N VAL A 32 -2.20 -0.55 -11.05
CA VAL A 32 -1.05 -1.37 -10.62
C VAL A 32 -1.50 -2.81 -10.44
N GLU A 33 -0.87 -3.73 -11.16
CA GLU A 33 -1.16 -5.16 -11.10
C GLU A 33 -0.11 -5.94 -10.29
N PHE A 34 -0.56 -6.67 -9.28
CA PHE A 34 0.25 -7.66 -8.58
C PHE A 34 0.00 -9.05 -9.16
N LEU A 35 1.05 -9.72 -9.64
CA LEU A 35 0.96 -11.11 -10.08
C LEU A 35 1.34 -12.05 -8.92
N ILE A 36 0.34 -12.67 -8.30
CA ILE A 36 0.54 -13.60 -7.19
C ILE A 36 0.03 -14.98 -7.59
N LYS A 37 0.94 -15.96 -7.67
CA LYS A 37 0.63 -17.34 -8.13
C LYS A 37 -0.17 -17.37 -9.45
N GLY A 38 0.22 -16.54 -10.41
CA GLY A 38 -0.43 -16.45 -11.71
C GLY A 38 -1.78 -15.72 -11.75
N LYS A 39 -2.29 -15.26 -10.60
CA LYS A 39 -3.48 -14.41 -10.53
C LYS A 39 -3.07 -12.94 -10.51
N LYS A 40 -3.73 -12.15 -11.35
CA LYS A 40 -3.61 -10.69 -11.37
C LYS A 40 -4.51 -10.08 -10.30
N LEU A 41 -3.94 -9.27 -9.44
CA LEU A 41 -4.63 -8.51 -8.41
C LEU A 41 -4.38 -7.02 -8.66
N SER A 42 -5.36 -6.34 -9.23
CA SER A 42 -5.21 -4.95 -9.70
C SER A 42 -5.77 -3.94 -8.69
N LEU A 43 -5.00 -2.90 -8.46
CA LEU A 43 -5.37 -1.70 -7.70
C LEU A 43 -5.54 -0.54 -8.68
N SER A 44 -6.67 0.14 -8.61
CA SER A 44 -6.88 1.38 -9.35
C SER A 44 -6.09 2.53 -8.72
N SER A 45 -5.92 3.63 -9.45
CA SER A 45 -5.31 4.85 -8.90
C SER A 45 -5.97 5.31 -7.59
N LYS A 46 -7.28 5.17 -7.49
CA LYS A 46 -8.06 5.50 -6.28
C LYS A 46 -7.78 4.56 -5.10
N ASP A 47 -7.32 3.35 -5.37
CA ASP A 47 -6.99 2.37 -4.33
C ASP A 47 -5.61 2.65 -3.71
N TYR A 48 -4.64 3.12 -4.49
CA TYR A 48 -3.25 3.30 -4.03
C TYR A 48 -2.80 4.73 -3.77
N VAL A 49 -3.56 5.74 -4.18
CA VAL A 49 -3.25 7.14 -3.85
C VAL A 49 -3.78 7.47 -2.46
N VAL A 50 -2.93 8.10 -1.65
CA VAL A 50 -3.29 8.65 -0.35
C VAL A 50 -3.49 10.16 -0.50
N LYS A 51 -4.66 10.65 -0.10
CA LYS A 51 -4.96 12.08 -0.05
C LYS A 51 -4.86 12.56 1.38
N GLU A 52 -4.08 13.61 1.60
CA GLU A 52 -3.98 14.30 2.88
C GLU A 52 -4.51 15.72 2.72
N GLU A 53 -5.42 16.12 3.60
CA GLU A 53 -5.96 17.48 3.62
C GLU A 53 -5.38 18.21 4.83
N ALA A 54 -4.60 19.25 4.56
CA ALA A 54 -3.96 20.07 5.59
C ALA A 54 -4.15 21.55 5.25
N SER A 55 -4.63 22.33 6.22
CA SER A 55 -4.77 23.79 6.10
C SER A 55 -5.51 24.29 4.85
N GLY A 56 -6.49 23.52 4.35
CA GLY A 56 -7.29 23.86 3.17
C GLY A 56 -6.67 23.46 1.84
N THR A 57 -5.50 22.82 1.84
CA THR A 57 -4.86 22.25 0.66
C THR A 57 -4.91 20.73 0.71
N THR A 58 -5.22 20.09 -0.42
CA THR A 58 -5.15 18.64 -0.58
C THR A 58 -3.85 18.27 -1.27
N THR A 59 -3.04 17.45 -0.62
CA THR A 59 -1.80 16.88 -1.18
C THR A 59 -2.00 15.39 -1.45
N CYS A 60 -1.49 14.92 -2.59
CA CYS A 60 -1.56 13.51 -2.97
C CYS A 60 -0.19 12.85 -2.88
N TYR A 61 -0.18 11.66 -2.29
CA TYR A 61 1.02 10.83 -2.17
C TYR A 61 0.79 9.47 -2.80
N SER A 62 1.85 8.92 -3.37
CA SER A 62 1.90 7.52 -3.75
C SER A 62 1.86 6.65 -2.50
N GLY A 63 0.93 5.70 -2.46
CA GLY A 63 0.91 4.66 -1.43
C GLY A 63 2.09 3.67 -1.52
N PHE A 64 2.93 3.79 -2.55
CA PHE A 64 4.18 3.07 -2.70
C PHE A 64 5.34 3.93 -2.22
N PHE A 65 6.17 3.36 -1.35
CA PHE A 65 7.39 4.00 -0.89
C PHE A 65 8.55 3.02 -0.95
N GLY A 66 9.73 3.55 -1.26
CA GLY A 66 10.95 2.78 -1.22
C GLY A 66 11.24 2.34 0.22
N ARG A 67 11.65 1.08 0.41
CA ARG A 67 12.27 0.67 1.67
C ARG A 67 13.76 0.52 1.45
N ARG A 68 14.56 1.14 2.31
CA ARG A 68 16.00 0.90 2.32
C ARG A 68 16.27 -0.58 2.60
N ARG A 69 17.11 -1.20 1.78
CA ARG A 69 17.51 -2.60 1.94
C ARG A 69 18.17 -2.77 3.32
N LEU A 70 17.62 -3.69 4.13
CA LEU A 70 18.14 -3.96 5.48
C LEU A 70 19.38 -4.85 5.44
N THR A 71 19.43 -5.81 4.51
CA THR A 71 20.60 -6.67 4.26
C THR A 71 20.79 -6.97 2.78
N GLU A 72 22.02 -7.20 2.34
CA GLU A 72 22.30 -7.66 0.97
C GLU A 72 21.65 -9.02 0.64
N SER A 73 21.26 -9.82 1.63
CA SER A 73 20.52 -11.07 1.39
C SER A 73 19.01 -10.90 1.21
N SER A 74 18.46 -9.71 1.47
CA SER A 74 17.00 -9.50 1.54
C SER A 74 16.24 -9.70 0.21
N GLY A 75 16.93 -9.83 -0.92
CA GLY A 75 16.32 -9.95 -2.25
C GLY A 75 15.37 -8.79 -2.60
N SER A 76 14.62 -8.95 -3.70
CA SER A 76 13.53 -8.04 -4.09
C SER A 76 12.27 -8.38 -3.30
N LEU A 77 12.24 -8.02 -2.02
CA LEU A 77 11.09 -8.27 -1.15
C LEU A 77 10.08 -7.12 -1.23
N TRP A 78 8.85 -7.44 -1.64
CA TRP A 78 7.71 -6.54 -1.53
C TRP A 78 7.02 -6.71 -0.18
N THR A 79 6.50 -5.61 0.37
CA THR A 79 5.60 -5.67 1.52
C THR A 79 4.26 -5.09 1.13
N LEU A 80 3.24 -5.92 1.23
CA LEU A 80 1.86 -5.56 0.92
C LEU A 80 1.19 -5.08 2.20
N GLY A 81 1.17 -3.77 2.39
CA GLY A 81 0.64 -3.11 3.60
C GLY A 81 -0.77 -2.56 3.41
N GLN A 82 -1.05 -1.46 4.12
CA GLN A 82 -2.36 -0.81 4.20
C GLN A 82 -3.03 -0.57 2.83
N ILE A 83 -2.24 -0.17 1.82
CA ILE A 83 -2.73 0.11 0.47
C ILE A 83 -3.30 -1.14 -0.19
N PHE A 84 -2.58 -2.26 -0.09
CA PHE A 84 -3.03 -3.53 -0.64
C PHE A 84 -4.26 -4.05 0.13
N LEU A 85 -4.25 -3.92 1.46
CA LEU A 85 -5.35 -4.36 2.33
C LEU A 85 -6.63 -3.54 2.13
N ARG A 86 -6.53 -2.29 1.66
CA ARG A 86 -7.70 -1.47 1.30
C ARG A 86 -8.45 -2.05 0.10
N GLY A 87 -7.73 -2.55 -0.91
CA GLY A 87 -8.33 -3.16 -2.11
C GLY A 87 -8.71 -4.63 -1.94
N PHE A 88 -8.06 -5.35 -1.03
CA PHE A 88 -8.17 -6.80 -0.91
C PHE A 88 -8.37 -7.27 0.53
N TYR A 89 -9.46 -8.00 0.76
CA TYR A 89 -9.62 -8.79 1.97
C TYR A 89 -8.54 -9.89 1.97
N THR A 90 -7.85 -10.01 3.09
CA THR A 90 -6.75 -10.96 3.25
C THR A 90 -7.08 -11.96 4.33
N HIS A 91 -7.17 -13.24 3.94
CA HIS A 91 -7.39 -14.35 4.85
C HIS A 91 -6.06 -15.02 5.20
N PHE A 92 -5.72 -15.04 6.48
CA PHE A 92 -4.52 -15.71 7.00
C PHE A 92 -4.90 -17.09 7.54
N ASP A 93 -4.68 -18.11 6.73
CA ASP A 93 -4.96 -19.50 7.08
C ASP A 93 -3.71 -20.11 7.75
N LYS A 94 -3.65 -19.97 9.08
CA LYS A 94 -2.54 -20.49 9.87
C LYS A 94 -2.46 -22.02 9.82
N ALA A 95 -3.60 -22.71 9.80
CA ALA A 95 -3.66 -24.17 9.82
C ALA A 95 -3.04 -24.78 8.55
N ASN A 96 -3.26 -24.14 7.39
CA ASN A 96 -2.73 -24.60 6.11
C ASN A 96 -1.52 -23.77 5.63
N HIS A 97 -0.93 -22.93 6.48
CA HIS A 97 0.23 -22.08 6.16
C HIS A 97 0.10 -21.29 4.86
N ARG A 98 -1.07 -20.69 4.60
CA ARG A 98 -1.34 -19.96 3.35
C ARG A 98 -2.06 -18.64 3.59
N ILE A 99 -1.97 -17.78 2.60
CA ILE A 99 -2.66 -16.49 2.57
C ILE A 99 -3.56 -16.47 1.33
N GLY A 100 -4.81 -16.08 1.52
CA GLY A 100 -5.79 -15.88 0.46
C GLY A 100 -6.18 -14.42 0.31
N PHE A 101 -6.49 -14.00 -0.91
CA PHE A 101 -6.90 -12.64 -1.23
C PHE A 101 -8.24 -12.65 -1.98
N ALA A 102 -9.12 -11.71 -1.66
CA ALA A 102 -10.36 -11.46 -2.37
C ALA A 102 -10.56 -9.95 -2.57
N LYS A 103 -10.98 -9.52 -3.77
CA LYS A 103 -11.25 -8.10 -4.05
C LYS A 103 -12.42 -7.64 -3.18
N ILE A 104 -12.25 -6.51 -2.50
CA ILE A 104 -13.31 -5.90 -1.69
C ILE A 104 -14.33 -5.26 -2.63
N ARG A 105 -15.61 -5.41 -2.29
CA ARG A 105 -16.70 -4.62 -2.85
C ARG A 105 -17.03 -3.53 -1.84
N HIS A 106 -16.92 -2.28 -2.28
CA HIS A 106 -17.30 -1.11 -1.50
C HIS A 106 -18.78 -0.80 -1.68
#